data_AF-V2WN24-F1
#
_entry.id   AF-V2WN24-F1
#
_cell.length_a   1.000
_cell.length_b   1.000
_cell.length_c   1.000
_cell.angle_alpha   90.00
_cell.angle_beta   90.00
_cell.angle_gamma   90.00
#
_symmetry.space_group_name_H-M   'P 1'
#
loop_
_entity.id
_entity.type
_entity.pdbx_description
1 polymer ?
#
loop_
_entity_poly.entity_id
_entity_poly.type
_entity_poly.pdbx_seq_one_letter_code
_entity_poly.pdbx_strand_id
1 'polypeptide(L)'
;MLLCIDGNDTMKRVEARAPTERDEETGRKELGESIECKDSRNGGGLYYLPEEEVDKWDVSRFRREDKAGWDVDENGEDKSPCEDKWKNIKEAHTAKVWGVFKVQGWFVLLCRHSFVMKVADMIRSGEKAKYFLSLVHCLLLAMKKDRKSRGEEKPQGKIGIGYDLGCKSFHTIWRSPLNTLALSEELVMLVGILHRHSHKRLCQLSFLLNYVLGAGNENLKTCERFFSQSNTLATVTRHASRFHRKQAITEWLYYHDNLETYASLSKFIYTNYKTALKTLQLLPEVLRRMQDHHITDVGIFKTWLDEEMVYLQSRINGKPQHLETDILSVEYIGARMALSESQDKVLEIQKAQRSCWVDDSAGQQKICWQLRYAEAKKEKYLKEVERLEELLNIVSPWVVGSKEWENALVTQMEMEYREALERLEGLVVAQLFELAKVNKAGTGYKLRELIVNTLQTQSQAIKTALEHYNKAAACFKPPHRKLKWKNILEYMFLNEFEILMDTKGEITEKPWAKLANR
;
A
#
# COMPACT_ATOMS: atom_id res chain seq x y z
N MET A 1 12.72 17.68 15.11
CA MET A 1 12.70 16.46 15.97
C MET A 1 12.26 15.28 15.11
N LEU A 2 12.74 14.05 15.39
CA LEU A 2 12.27 12.83 14.69
C LEU A 2 11.66 11.84 15.68
N LEU A 3 10.50 11.30 15.33
CA LEU A 3 9.76 10.29 16.08
C LEU A 3 9.33 9.14 15.14
N CYS A 4 9.00 8.01 15.73
CA CYS A 4 8.41 6.87 15.04
C CYS A 4 7.10 6.51 15.74
N ILE A 5 6.09 6.15 14.97
CA ILE A 5 4.80 5.75 15.50
C ILE A 5 4.30 4.55 14.71
N ASP A 6 3.79 3.52 15.39
CA ASP A 6 3.27 2.34 14.72
C ASP A 6 2.35 1.51 15.63
N GLY A 7 1.58 0.62 15.00
CA GLY A 7 0.71 -0.37 15.64
C GLY A 7 1.36 -1.75 15.72
N ASN A 8 0.89 -2.55 16.68
CA ASN A 8 1.30 -3.94 16.78
C ASN A 8 0.19 -4.81 17.39
N ASP A 9 -0.08 -5.95 16.77
CA ASP A 9 -1.18 -6.86 17.11
C ASP A 9 -0.79 -8.03 18.05
N THR A 10 0.43 -8.04 18.60
CA THR A 10 0.87 -9.14 19.48
C THR A 10 0.34 -9.01 20.90
N MET A 11 0.14 -7.77 21.37
CA MET A 11 -0.28 -7.41 22.74
C MET A 11 -1.77 -7.61 22.99
N LYS A 12 -2.31 -8.74 22.50
CA LYS A 12 -3.71 -9.14 22.62
C LYS A 12 -4.08 -9.48 24.05
N ARG A 13 -5.29 -9.08 24.47
CA ARG A 13 -5.90 -9.42 25.76
C ARG A 13 -7.27 -10.04 25.58
N VAL A 14 -7.48 -11.18 26.21
CA VAL A 14 -8.79 -11.83 26.33
C VAL A 14 -9.60 -11.12 27.41
N GLU A 15 -10.87 -10.87 27.12
CA GLU A 15 -11.83 -10.38 28.12
C GLU A 15 -12.54 -11.58 28.75
N ALA A 16 -12.52 -11.66 30.08
CA ALA A 16 -13.23 -12.71 30.78
C ALA A 16 -14.75 -12.50 30.61
N ARG A 17 -15.42 -13.50 30.04
CA ARG A 17 -16.86 -13.45 29.74
C ARG A 17 -17.57 -14.67 30.29
N ALA A 18 -18.85 -14.50 30.60
CA ALA A 18 -19.73 -15.60 30.95
C ALA A 18 -19.80 -16.62 29.78
N PRO A 19 -19.96 -17.92 30.07
CA PRO A 19 -20.25 -18.91 29.04
C PRO A 19 -21.55 -18.54 28.30
N THR A 20 -21.57 -18.67 26.98
CA THR A 20 -22.81 -18.55 26.18
C THR A 20 -23.34 -19.91 25.78
N GLU A 21 -24.67 -20.05 25.84
CA GLU A 21 -25.38 -21.14 25.19
C GLU A 21 -25.33 -20.95 23.66
N ARG A 22 -25.35 -22.05 22.90
CA ARG A 22 -25.43 -21.95 21.44
C ARG A 22 -26.83 -21.47 21.10
N ASP A 23 -26.92 -20.38 20.35
CA ASP A 23 -28.14 -20.03 19.64
C ASP A 23 -28.43 -21.13 18.59
N GLU A 24 -29.50 -21.90 18.82
CA GLU A 24 -29.89 -23.06 18.01
C GLU A 24 -30.40 -22.66 16.62
N GLU A 25 -30.84 -21.41 16.42
CA GLU A 25 -31.37 -20.91 15.14
C GLU A 25 -30.29 -20.36 14.21
N THR A 26 -29.27 -19.68 14.74
CA THR A 26 -28.26 -18.98 13.91
C THR A 26 -26.92 -19.71 13.83
N GLY A 27 -26.67 -20.67 14.73
CA GLY A 27 -25.37 -21.34 14.87
C GLY A 27 -24.20 -20.41 15.22
N ARG A 28 -24.49 -19.13 15.54
CA ARG A 28 -23.48 -18.12 15.92
C ARG A 28 -23.27 -18.17 17.42
N LYS A 29 -22.01 -18.23 17.87
CA LYS A 29 -21.67 -17.99 19.27
C LYS A 29 -21.70 -16.48 19.52
N GLU A 30 -22.77 -15.98 20.12
CA GLU A 30 -22.74 -14.65 20.72
C GLU A 30 -21.74 -14.63 21.88
N LEU A 31 -21.13 -13.48 22.13
CA LEU A 31 -20.15 -13.31 23.22
C LEU A 31 -20.89 -12.96 24.50
N GLY A 32 -20.73 -13.76 25.56
CA GLY A 32 -21.39 -13.55 26.85
C GLY A 32 -21.00 -12.24 27.53
N GLU A 33 -21.77 -11.82 28.54
CA GLU A 33 -21.49 -10.60 29.30
C GLU A 33 -20.09 -10.64 29.94
N SER A 34 -19.46 -9.47 30.06
CA SER A 34 -18.18 -9.34 30.73
C SER A 34 -18.34 -9.64 32.22
N ILE A 35 -17.55 -10.60 32.72
CA ILE A 35 -17.49 -10.96 34.15
C ILE A 35 -16.27 -10.33 34.85
N GLU A 36 -15.55 -9.45 34.16
CA GLU A 36 -14.42 -8.74 34.76
C GLU A 36 -14.86 -7.76 35.84
N CYS A 37 -14.17 -7.79 36.98
CA CYS A 37 -14.35 -6.81 38.02
C CYS A 37 -13.97 -5.41 37.51
N LYS A 38 -14.82 -4.41 37.79
CA LYS A 38 -14.50 -3.01 37.49
C LYS A 38 -13.32 -2.57 38.36
N ASP A 39 -12.24 -2.15 37.73
CA ASP A 39 -11.05 -1.61 38.41
C ASP A 39 -10.85 -0.15 38.01
N SER A 40 -10.93 0.75 38.98
CA SER A 40 -10.77 2.20 38.80
C SER A 40 -9.32 2.67 38.83
N ARG A 41 -8.37 1.80 39.21
CA ARG A 41 -6.96 2.17 39.32
C ARG A 41 -6.33 2.36 37.94
N ASN A 42 -5.51 3.40 37.81
CA ASN A 42 -4.75 3.65 36.58
C ASN A 42 -3.47 2.80 36.53
N GLY A 43 -3.59 1.55 36.10
CA GLY A 43 -2.41 0.70 35.85
C GLY A 43 -1.54 1.16 34.69
N GLY A 44 -2.01 2.09 33.85
CA GLY A 44 -1.28 2.58 32.67
C GLY A 44 -0.33 3.75 32.95
N GLY A 45 -0.35 4.27 34.18
CA GLY A 45 0.50 5.38 34.61
C GLY A 45 0.43 6.58 33.67
N LEU A 46 1.60 7.17 33.40
CA LEU A 46 1.75 8.30 32.47
C LEU A 46 2.01 7.87 31.02
N TYR A 47 2.33 6.60 30.75
CA TYR A 47 2.61 6.13 29.39
C TYR A 47 1.32 5.99 28.57
N TYR A 48 0.27 5.44 29.17
CA TYR A 48 -0.98 5.20 28.45
C TYR A 48 -1.80 6.46 28.23
N LEU A 49 -2.29 6.62 27.00
CA LEU A 49 -3.37 7.54 26.71
C LEU A 49 -4.71 6.94 27.16
N PRO A 50 -5.58 7.70 27.88
CA PRO A 50 -6.91 7.23 28.23
C PRO A 50 -7.75 6.87 27.00
N GLU A 51 -8.58 5.83 27.12
CA GLU A 51 -9.48 5.36 26.04
C GLU A 51 -10.43 6.47 25.58
N GLU A 52 -10.96 7.25 26.52
CA GLU A 52 -11.83 8.40 26.25
C GLU A 52 -11.13 9.49 25.42
N GLU A 53 -9.83 9.72 25.64
CA GLU A 53 -9.05 10.67 24.84
C GLU A 53 -8.78 10.14 23.44
N VAL A 54 -8.56 8.83 23.29
CA VAL A 54 -8.39 8.19 21.97
C VAL A 54 -9.69 8.24 21.17
N ASP A 55 -10.83 7.96 21.80
CA ASP A 55 -12.14 7.88 21.14
C ASP A 55 -12.66 9.24 20.65
N LYS A 56 -12.15 10.36 21.16
CA LYS A 56 -12.41 11.69 20.58
C LYS A 56 -11.92 11.81 19.14
N TRP A 57 -10.91 11.01 18.77
CA TRP A 57 -10.31 10.98 17.44
C TRP A 57 -10.91 9.92 16.53
N ASP A 58 -12.03 9.30 16.93
CA ASP A 58 -12.77 8.42 16.03
C ASP A 58 -13.28 9.21 14.83
N VAL A 59 -12.78 8.83 13.66
CA VAL A 59 -13.02 9.46 12.36
C VAL A 59 -14.52 9.55 12.03
N SER A 60 -15.32 8.60 12.53
CA SER A 60 -16.79 8.63 12.41
C SER A 60 -17.43 9.86 13.05
N ARG A 61 -16.79 10.47 14.06
CA ARG A 61 -17.29 11.61 14.83
C ARG A 61 -16.97 12.98 14.22
N PHE A 62 -16.14 13.05 13.18
CA PHE A 62 -15.82 14.32 12.52
C PHE A 62 -17.05 14.89 11.77
N ARG A 63 -17.20 16.23 11.72
CA ARG A 63 -18.39 16.88 11.14
C ARG A 63 -18.44 16.65 9.63
N ARG A 64 -19.63 16.78 9.01
CA ARG A 64 -19.78 16.67 7.54
C ARG A 64 -18.94 17.70 6.78
N GLU A 65 -18.76 18.89 7.34
CA GLU A 65 -17.88 19.95 6.79
C GLU A 65 -16.40 19.53 6.83
N ASP A 66 -15.98 18.84 7.89
CA ASP A 66 -14.66 18.19 8.00
C ASP A 66 -14.56 16.95 7.07
N LYS A 67 -15.71 16.42 6.62
CA LYS A 67 -15.84 15.26 5.73
C LYS A 67 -16.01 15.60 4.24
N ALA A 68 -15.97 16.87 3.85
CA ALA A 68 -16.09 17.25 2.45
C ALA A 68 -14.89 16.71 1.63
N GLY A 69 -15.15 15.89 0.62
CA GLY A 69 -14.12 15.29 -0.26
C GLY A 69 -13.61 13.89 0.16
N TRP A 70 -14.39 13.14 0.93
CA TRP A 70 -14.06 11.77 1.33
C TRP A 70 -14.50 10.75 0.26
N ASP A 71 -13.55 10.17 -0.48
CA ASP A 71 -13.75 8.88 -1.14
C ASP A 71 -13.58 7.77 -0.10
N VAL A 72 -14.63 7.59 0.70
CA VAL A 72 -14.69 6.52 1.69
C VAL A 72 -15.15 5.22 1.06
N ASP A 73 -14.47 4.13 1.41
CA ASP A 73 -15.04 2.81 1.21
C ASP A 73 -16.24 2.57 2.15
N GLU A 74 -16.89 1.41 2.03
CA GLU A 74 -18.05 1.03 2.85
C GLU A 74 -17.75 1.01 4.37
N ASN A 75 -16.48 1.05 4.77
CA ASN A 75 -16.01 1.07 6.15
C ASN A 75 -15.64 2.46 6.68
N GLY A 76 -15.72 3.50 5.84
CA GLY A 76 -15.38 4.87 6.24
C GLY A 76 -13.89 5.16 6.22
N GLU A 77 -13.08 4.39 5.50
CA GLU A 77 -11.64 4.62 5.33
C GLU A 77 -11.30 5.36 4.03
N ASP A 78 -10.34 6.30 4.14
CA ASP A 78 -9.85 7.13 3.05
C ASP A 78 -9.04 6.30 2.03
N LYS A 79 -9.51 6.27 0.77
CA LYS A 79 -8.78 5.63 -0.34
C LYS A 79 -7.51 6.42 -0.67
N SER A 80 -6.41 6.06 -0.04
CA SER A 80 -5.09 6.56 -0.46
C SER A 80 -4.71 5.95 -1.81
N PRO A 81 -4.11 6.72 -2.74
CA PRO A 81 -3.62 6.19 -4.01
C PRO A 81 -2.68 4.98 -3.88
N CYS A 82 -2.00 4.79 -2.74
CA CYS A 82 -1.06 3.70 -2.53
C CYS A 82 -1.70 2.39 -2.03
N GLU A 83 -2.90 2.43 -1.47
CA GLU A 83 -3.55 1.28 -0.81
C GLU A 83 -4.33 0.39 -1.79
N ASP A 84 -4.89 0.99 -2.85
CA ASP A 84 -5.64 0.26 -3.89
C ASP A 84 -4.83 -0.87 -4.57
N LYS A 85 -3.49 -0.75 -4.60
CA LYS A 85 -2.61 -1.76 -5.21
C LYS A 85 -2.43 -3.03 -4.34
N TRP A 86 -2.63 -2.94 -3.03
CA TRP A 86 -2.18 -3.99 -2.09
C TRP A 86 -3.25 -4.43 -1.11
N LYS A 87 -4.52 -4.49 -1.53
CA LYS A 87 -5.59 -5.10 -0.72
C LYS A 87 -5.10 -6.43 -0.15
N ASN A 88 -4.83 -6.43 1.15
CA ASN A 88 -4.41 -7.63 1.85
C ASN A 88 -5.56 -8.62 1.77
N ILE A 89 -5.34 -9.75 1.09
CA ILE A 89 -6.28 -10.88 0.88
C ILE A 89 -6.72 -11.57 2.20
N LYS A 90 -6.60 -10.92 3.36
CA LYS A 90 -6.78 -11.56 4.67
C LYS A 90 -7.94 -11.05 5.52
N GLU A 91 -8.60 -9.94 5.20
CA GLU A 91 -9.63 -9.39 6.12
C GLU A 91 -10.78 -10.38 6.40
N ALA A 92 -11.26 -11.11 5.39
CA ALA A 92 -12.37 -12.05 5.54
C ALA A 92 -12.05 -13.26 6.44
N HIS A 93 -10.81 -13.75 6.47
CA HIS A 93 -10.41 -14.88 7.33
C HIS A 93 -10.06 -14.45 8.76
N THR A 94 -9.58 -13.22 8.96
CA THR A 94 -9.19 -12.72 10.29
C THR A 94 -10.39 -12.29 11.13
N ALA A 95 -11.48 -11.80 10.52
CA ALA A 95 -12.69 -11.35 11.23
C ALA A 95 -13.29 -12.41 12.17
N LYS A 96 -13.22 -13.71 11.82
CA LYS A 96 -13.70 -14.82 12.68
C LYS A 96 -12.86 -15.06 13.95
N VAL A 97 -11.58 -14.65 13.97
CA VAL A 97 -10.67 -14.83 15.12
C VAL A 97 -10.77 -13.66 16.12
N TRP A 98 -11.37 -12.54 15.70
CA TRP A 98 -11.30 -11.26 16.42
C TRP A 98 -12.30 -11.11 17.57
N GLY A 99 -13.34 -11.95 17.64
CA GLY A 99 -14.37 -11.85 18.68
C GLY A 99 -13.89 -12.15 20.11
N VAL A 100 -12.79 -12.89 20.27
CA VAL A 100 -12.31 -13.33 21.60
C VAL A 100 -11.48 -12.26 22.31
N PHE A 101 -10.83 -11.36 21.58
CA PHE A 101 -9.89 -10.39 22.13
C PHE A 101 -10.54 -9.01 22.30
N LYS A 102 -10.61 -8.52 23.53
CA LYS A 102 -11.05 -7.14 23.82
C LYS A 102 -9.98 -6.13 23.43
N VAL A 103 -8.72 -6.43 23.73
CA VAL A 103 -7.57 -5.66 23.26
C VAL A 103 -6.95 -6.47 22.13
N GLN A 104 -6.92 -5.92 20.92
CA GLN A 104 -6.37 -6.60 19.74
C GLN A 104 -4.88 -6.30 19.53
N GLY A 105 -4.36 -5.29 20.24
CA GLY A 105 -2.97 -4.90 20.21
C GLY A 105 -2.78 -3.55 20.88
N TRP A 106 -1.74 -2.85 20.50
CA TRP A 106 -1.42 -1.51 21.01
C TRP A 106 -0.74 -0.67 19.93
N PHE A 107 -0.75 0.63 20.14
CA PHE A 107 -0.15 1.63 19.27
C PHE A 107 0.86 2.43 20.10
N VAL A 108 2.04 2.68 19.54
CA VAL A 108 3.18 3.21 20.31
C VAL A 108 3.79 4.39 19.56
N LEU A 109 4.09 5.46 20.30
CA LEU A 109 4.84 6.62 19.84
C LEU A 109 6.20 6.64 20.55
N LEU A 110 7.27 6.59 19.76
CA LEU A 110 8.67 6.56 20.22
C LEU A 110 9.42 7.79 19.72
N CYS A 111 10.37 8.29 20.50
CA CYS A 111 11.37 9.20 19.95
C CYS A 111 12.41 8.42 19.13
N ARG A 112 13.23 9.12 18.34
CA ARG A 112 14.32 8.48 17.56
C ARG A 112 15.31 7.65 18.37
N HIS A 113 15.43 7.90 19.68
CA HIS A 113 16.32 7.18 20.57
C HIS A 113 15.67 5.93 21.20
N SER A 114 14.43 5.60 20.83
CA SER A 114 13.62 4.51 21.38
C SER A 114 12.97 4.75 22.75
N PHE A 115 12.99 5.99 23.27
CA PHE A 115 12.19 6.31 24.46
C PHE A 115 10.71 6.32 24.13
N VAL A 116 9.90 5.78 25.03
CA VAL A 116 8.45 5.68 24.88
C VAL A 116 7.82 7.01 25.28
N MET A 117 7.20 7.68 24.29
CA MET A 117 6.51 8.94 24.55
C MET A 117 5.09 8.67 25.08
N LYS A 118 4.33 7.86 24.34
CA LYS A 118 2.94 7.48 24.68
C LYS A 118 2.56 6.16 24.02
N VAL A 119 1.61 5.46 24.64
CA VAL A 119 1.00 4.24 24.10
C VAL A 119 -0.53 4.27 24.20
N ALA A 120 -1.22 3.55 23.32
CA ALA A 120 -2.67 3.38 23.35
C ALA A 120 -3.04 1.90 23.10
N ASP A 121 -4.05 1.39 23.79
CA ASP A 121 -4.56 0.03 23.50
C ASP A 121 -5.51 0.06 22.30
N MET A 122 -5.38 -0.91 21.41
CA MET A 122 -6.31 -1.13 20.29
C MET A 122 -7.49 -1.97 20.77
N ILE A 123 -8.63 -1.32 21.05
CA ILE A 123 -9.81 -1.92 21.67
C ILE A 123 -10.81 -2.33 20.59
N ARG A 124 -11.12 -3.65 20.54
CA ARG A 124 -12.08 -4.28 19.61
C ARG A 124 -12.00 -3.77 18.17
N SER A 125 -10.81 -3.39 17.74
CA SER A 125 -10.53 -2.89 16.40
C SER A 125 -9.06 -3.12 16.08
N GLY A 126 -8.76 -3.21 14.78
CA GLY A 126 -7.40 -3.16 14.27
C GLY A 126 -6.82 -1.74 14.35
N GLU A 127 -5.82 -1.47 13.53
CA GLU A 127 -5.09 -0.20 13.48
C GLU A 127 -5.90 0.96 12.87
N LYS A 128 -6.97 1.38 13.56
CA LYS A 128 -7.77 2.55 13.16
C LYS A 128 -6.97 3.84 13.29
N ALA A 129 -7.25 4.80 12.40
CA ALA A 129 -6.61 6.11 12.38
C ALA A 129 -6.68 6.89 13.71
N LYS A 130 -7.70 6.65 14.55
CA LYS A 130 -7.86 7.31 15.86
C LYS A 130 -6.66 7.12 16.79
N TYR A 131 -5.99 5.96 16.75
CA TYR A 131 -4.83 5.68 17.58
C TYR A 131 -3.65 6.58 17.19
N PHE A 132 -3.38 6.65 15.89
CA PHE A 132 -2.39 7.55 15.33
C PHE A 132 -2.71 9.02 15.66
N LEU A 133 -3.91 9.50 15.34
CA LEU A 133 -4.31 10.90 15.51
C LEU A 133 -4.23 11.35 16.97
N SER A 134 -4.70 10.51 17.90
CA SER A 134 -4.71 10.84 19.33
C SER A 134 -3.31 10.95 19.93
N LEU A 135 -2.38 10.07 19.56
CA LEU A 135 -0.99 10.13 20.01
C LEU A 135 -0.24 11.33 19.40
N VAL A 136 -0.42 11.61 18.11
CA VAL A 136 0.17 12.78 17.45
C VAL A 136 -0.38 14.07 18.07
N HIS A 137 -1.69 14.17 18.29
CA HIS A 137 -2.29 15.31 18.97
C HIS A 137 -1.70 15.51 20.38
N CYS A 138 -1.59 14.44 21.16
CA CYS A 138 -1.02 14.50 22.51
C CYS A 138 0.41 15.06 22.50
N LEU A 139 1.24 14.58 21.57
CA LEU A 139 2.61 15.06 21.38
C LEU A 139 2.65 16.53 20.99
N LEU A 140 1.97 16.91 19.91
CA LEU A 140 2.03 18.27 19.37
C LEU A 140 1.48 19.30 20.36
N LEU A 141 0.42 18.94 21.10
CA LEU A 141 -0.13 19.81 22.13
C LEU A 141 0.85 20.00 23.29
N ALA A 142 1.54 18.94 23.71
CA ALA A 142 2.56 19.04 24.75
C ALA A 142 3.74 19.90 24.29
N MET A 143 4.23 19.70 23.08
CA MET A 143 5.33 20.49 22.50
C MET A 143 4.97 21.96 22.35
N LYS A 144 3.76 22.27 21.88
CA LYS A 144 3.25 23.64 21.78
C LYS A 144 3.19 24.34 23.14
N LYS A 145 2.70 23.64 24.17
CA LYS A 145 2.61 24.18 25.54
C LYS A 145 3.99 24.48 26.11
N ASP A 146 4.90 23.51 26.00
CA ASP A 146 6.29 23.61 26.45
C ASP A 146 7.06 24.74 25.71
N ARG A 147 6.88 24.83 24.39
CA ARG A 147 7.41 25.93 23.58
C ARG A 147 6.90 27.29 24.05
N LYS A 148 5.58 27.43 24.22
CA LYS A 148 4.97 28.69 24.69
C LYS A 148 5.44 29.07 26.09
N SER A 149 5.65 28.10 26.99
CA SER A 149 6.17 28.39 28.33
C SER A 149 7.62 28.89 28.33
N ARG A 150 8.39 28.63 27.27
CA ARG A 150 9.73 29.19 27.05
C ARG A 150 9.72 30.57 26.36
N GLY A 151 8.55 31.10 26.02
CA GLY A 151 8.43 32.38 25.31
C GLY A 151 8.68 32.29 23.80
N GLU A 152 8.67 31.09 23.22
CA GLU A 152 8.86 30.88 21.78
C GLU A 152 7.49 30.85 21.07
N GLU A 153 7.23 31.79 20.16
CA GLU A 153 5.95 31.83 19.42
C GLU A 153 5.84 30.74 18.36
N LYS A 154 6.92 30.48 17.64
CA LYS A 154 7.00 29.56 16.48
C LYS A 154 8.08 28.48 16.69
N PRO A 155 7.88 27.27 16.15
CA PRO A 155 8.89 26.22 16.25
C PRO A 155 10.14 26.60 15.46
N GLN A 156 11.33 26.27 15.99
CA GLN A 156 12.63 26.51 15.32
C GLN A 156 12.99 25.38 14.33
N GLY A 157 11.98 24.79 13.68
CA GLY A 157 12.14 23.72 12.71
C GLY A 157 11.03 22.68 12.78
N LYS A 158 11.16 21.67 11.93
CA LYS A 158 10.08 20.69 11.67
C LYS A 158 10.10 19.50 12.62
N ILE A 159 8.92 18.90 12.79
CA ILE A 159 8.74 17.64 13.52
C ILE A 159 8.46 16.55 12.48
N GLY A 160 9.38 15.59 12.35
CA GLY A 160 9.20 14.43 11.48
C GLY A 160 8.63 13.24 12.24
N ILE A 161 7.54 12.65 11.76
CA ILE A 161 6.97 11.40 12.30
C ILE A 161 7.06 10.31 11.24
N GLY A 162 7.86 9.29 11.52
CA GLY A 162 7.94 8.06 10.73
C GLY A 162 6.76 7.14 11.01
N TYR A 163 6.04 6.76 9.95
CA TYR A 163 4.98 5.76 9.99
C TYR A 163 4.88 5.06 8.63
N ASP A 164 4.67 3.75 8.62
CA ASP A 164 4.52 2.96 7.39
C ASP A 164 3.35 3.46 6.54
N LEU A 165 2.27 3.90 7.18
CA LEU A 165 1.12 4.51 6.52
C LEU A 165 1.21 6.05 6.51
N GLY A 166 2.41 6.62 6.62
CA GLY A 166 2.64 8.06 6.76
C GLY A 166 1.98 8.89 5.66
N CYS A 167 1.90 8.38 4.43
CA CYS A 167 1.20 9.06 3.32
C CYS A 167 -0.32 9.11 3.50
N LYS A 168 -0.96 8.02 3.93
CA LYS A 168 -2.41 7.97 4.24
C LYS A 168 -2.70 8.85 5.44
N SER A 169 -1.86 8.73 6.47
CA SER A 169 -1.98 9.53 7.69
C SER A 169 -1.81 11.02 7.44
N PHE A 170 -0.98 11.44 6.49
CA PHE A 170 -0.88 12.85 6.09
C PHE A 170 -2.24 13.40 5.62
N HIS A 171 -2.91 12.69 4.70
CA HIS A 171 -4.24 13.08 4.23
C HIS A 171 -5.28 13.04 5.35
N THR A 172 -5.20 12.03 6.23
CA THR A 172 -6.06 11.92 7.40
C THR A 172 -5.89 13.11 8.35
N ILE A 173 -4.64 13.54 8.62
CA ILE A 173 -4.36 14.73 9.45
C ILE A 173 -4.97 15.96 8.80
N TRP A 174 -4.71 16.17 7.51
CA TRP A 174 -5.16 17.36 6.77
C TRP A 174 -6.68 17.54 6.79
N ARG A 175 -7.41 16.43 6.79
CA ARG A 175 -8.89 16.38 6.83
C ARG A 175 -9.47 16.27 8.24
N SER A 176 -8.63 16.31 9.28
CA SER A 176 -9.07 16.20 10.66
C SER A 176 -8.90 17.54 11.41
N PRO A 177 -9.54 17.69 12.58
CA PRO A 177 -9.28 18.84 13.47
C PRO A 177 -7.81 19.01 13.89
N LEU A 178 -6.96 18.00 13.68
CA LEU A 178 -5.53 18.07 13.97
C LEU A 178 -4.76 18.98 12.98
N ASN A 179 -5.32 19.26 11.79
CA ASN A 179 -4.64 20.01 10.73
C ASN A 179 -4.04 21.34 11.23
N THR A 180 -4.84 22.17 11.88
CA THR A 180 -4.40 23.49 12.38
C THR A 180 -3.23 23.37 13.35
N LEU A 181 -3.27 22.37 14.24
CA LEU A 181 -2.18 22.14 15.18
C LEU A 181 -0.94 21.60 14.45
N ALA A 182 -1.11 20.62 13.56
CA ALA A 182 -0.04 20.04 12.74
C ALA A 182 0.69 21.09 11.90
N LEU A 183 -0.04 22.00 11.26
CA LEU A 183 0.50 23.14 10.53
C LEU A 183 1.26 24.10 11.45
N SER A 184 0.67 24.46 12.60
CA SER A 184 1.29 25.40 13.54
C SER A 184 2.57 24.87 14.20
N GLU A 185 2.72 23.54 14.24
CA GLU A 185 3.87 22.84 14.82
C GLU A 185 4.81 22.27 13.74
N GLU A 186 4.64 22.67 12.47
CA GLU A 186 5.46 22.24 11.32
C GLU A 186 5.67 20.71 11.23
N LEU A 187 4.58 19.95 11.36
CA LEU A 187 4.60 18.50 11.24
C LEU A 187 4.90 18.05 9.80
N VAL A 188 5.79 17.06 9.67
CA VAL A 188 6.13 16.37 8.43
C VAL A 188 5.95 14.87 8.64
N MET A 189 5.19 14.23 7.75
CA MET A 189 5.07 12.77 7.74
C MET A 189 6.22 12.15 6.95
N LEU A 190 6.74 11.05 7.45
CA LEU A 190 7.88 10.34 6.88
C LEU A 190 7.55 8.86 6.72
N VAL A 191 8.07 8.28 5.65
CA VAL A 191 8.00 6.84 5.36
C VAL A 191 9.41 6.26 5.44
N GLY A 192 9.55 5.15 6.14
CA GLY A 192 10.81 4.43 6.29
C GLY A 192 11.35 3.88 4.98
N ILE A 193 12.68 3.82 4.85
CA ILE A 193 13.37 3.42 3.60
C ILE A 193 12.98 1.99 3.18
N LEU A 194 12.75 1.10 4.14
CA LEU A 194 12.34 -0.27 3.84
C LEU A 194 10.97 -0.36 3.21
N HIS A 195 10.07 0.57 3.51
CA HIS A 195 8.69 0.55 3.01
C HIS A 195 8.59 1.23 1.64
N ARG A 196 9.69 1.77 1.09
CA ARG A 196 9.75 2.43 -0.22
C ARG A 196 8.93 1.70 -1.28
N HIS A 197 9.17 0.39 -1.43
CA HIS A 197 8.52 -0.46 -2.44
C HIS A 197 7.00 -0.55 -2.32
N SER A 198 6.45 -0.30 -1.12
CA SER A 198 5.02 -0.31 -0.83
C SER A 198 4.29 0.95 -1.32
N HIS A 199 5.03 2.00 -1.69
CA HIS A 199 4.47 3.30 -2.05
C HIS A 199 4.72 3.64 -3.52
N LYS A 200 3.71 4.25 -4.16
CA LYS A 200 3.85 4.86 -5.50
C LYS A 200 5.00 5.87 -5.52
N ARG A 201 5.67 6.04 -6.66
CA ARG A 201 6.83 6.93 -6.78
C ARG A 201 6.50 8.35 -6.34
N LEU A 202 5.33 8.88 -6.73
CA LEU A 202 4.88 10.20 -6.28
C LEU A 202 4.82 10.32 -4.74
N CYS A 203 4.34 9.28 -4.05
CA CYS A 203 4.33 9.22 -2.60
C CYS A 203 5.76 9.14 -2.03
N GLN A 204 6.66 8.41 -2.67
CA GLN A 204 8.05 8.36 -2.25
C GLN A 204 8.71 9.73 -2.32
N LEU A 205 8.51 10.48 -3.41
CA LEU A 205 9.08 11.83 -3.57
C LEU A 205 8.64 12.78 -2.44
N SER A 206 7.41 12.63 -1.96
CA SER A 206 6.86 13.50 -0.92
C SER A 206 7.20 13.08 0.51
N PHE A 207 7.28 11.77 0.79
CA PHE A 207 7.32 11.26 2.18
C PHE A 207 8.52 10.37 2.48
N LEU A 208 9.25 9.87 1.49
CA LEU A 208 10.37 8.96 1.75
C LEU A 208 11.50 9.71 2.46
N LEU A 209 11.96 9.13 3.57
CA LEU A 209 12.99 9.73 4.42
C LEU A 209 14.24 10.22 3.68
N ASN A 210 14.68 9.49 2.64
CA ASN A 210 15.89 9.82 1.88
C ASN A 210 15.83 11.17 1.15
N TYR A 211 14.62 11.64 0.81
CA TYR A 211 14.44 12.90 0.10
C TYR A 211 14.14 14.07 1.06
N VAL A 212 14.08 13.80 2.37
CA VAL A 212 13.82 14.83 3.39
C VAL A 212 15.12 15.28 4.02
N LEU A 213 15.54 16.50 3.66
CA LEU A 213 16.69 17.15 4.28
C LEU A 213 16.50 17.31 5.79
N GLY A 214 17.55 16.98 6.56
CA GLY A 214 17.55 17.03 8.02
C GLY A 214 17.20 15.72 8.72
N ALA A 215 16.83 14.67 7.99
CA ALA A 215 16.58 13.33 8.55
C ALA A 215 17.84 12.67 9.15
N GLY A 216 19.03 13.02 8.64
CA GLY A 216 20.30 12.41 9.04
C GLY A 216 20.37 10.91 8.70
N ASN A 217 21.13 10.13 9.48
CA ASN A 217 21.30 8.69 9.27
C ASN A 217 20.14 7.83 9.82
N GLU A 218 18.96 8.42 9.96
CA GLU A 218 17.81 7.72 10.51
C GLU A 218 17.28 6.68 9.51
N ASN A 219 16.70 5.59 10.00
CA ASN A 219 16.05 4.60 9.14
C ASN A 219 14.58 4.32 9.50
N LEU A 220 14.08 5.00 10.54
CA LEU A 220 12.73 4.90 11.08
C LEU A 220 12.32 3.49 11.54
N LYS A 221 13.28 2.60 11.84
CA LYS A 221 13.00 1.23 12.31
C LYS A 221 12.83 1.08 13.83
N THR A 222 12.53 2.18 14.50
CA THR A 222 12.56 2.22 15.96
C THR A 222 11.40 1.41 16.54
N CYS A 223 10.23 1.46 15.91
CA CYS A 223 9.06 0.69 16.31
C CYS A 223 9.28 -0.82 16.19
N GLU A 224 9.87 -1.32 15.10
CA GLU A 224 10.06 -2.75 14.87
C GLU A 224 11.07 -3.36 15.84
N ARG A 225 12.13 -2.62 16.17
CA ARG A 225 13.10 -3.01 17.22
C ARG A 225 12.43 -3.08 18.58
N PHE A 226 11.65 -2.05 18.92
CA PHE A 226 10.89 -1.98 20.14
C PHE A 226 9.88 -3.14 20.25
N PHE A 227 9.11 -3.40 19.19
CA PHE A 227 8.16 -4.51 19.13
C PHE A 227 8.83 -5.86 19.27
N SER A 228 10.01 -6.06 18.66
CA SER A 228 10.76 -7.30 18.83
C SER A 228 11.05 -7.61 20.30
N GLN A 229 11.26 -6.59 21.14
CA GLN A 229 11.51 -6.75 22.56
C GLN A 229 10.19 -6.88 23.32
N SER A 230 9.24 -5.99 23.08
CA SER A 230 7.96 -5.95 23.82
C SER A 230 7.07 -7.17 23.58
N ASN A 231 7.21 -7.87 22.44
CA ASN A 231 6.45 -9.07 22.12
C ASN A 231 6.59 -10.17 23.19
N THR A 232 7.67 -10.16 23.97
CA THR A 232 7.87 -11.06 25.11
C THR A 232 6.79 -10.91 26.20
N LEU A 233 6.19 -9.72 26.33
CA LEU A 233 5.10 -9.45 27.28
C LEU A 233 3.77 -10.08 26.85
N ALA A 234 3.62 -10.44 25.58
CA ALA A 234 2.34 -10.87 25.03
C ALA A 234 1.81 -12.15 25.69
N THR A 235 2.69 -13.06 26.10
CA THR A 235 2.31 -14.34 26.74
C THR A 235 1.83 -14.14 28.18
N VAL A 236 2.53 -13.29 28.95
CA VAL A 236 2.22 -13.05 30.37
C VAL A 236 1.04 -12.10 30.58
N THR A 237 0.76 -11.22 29.62
CA THR A 237 -0.32 -10.22 29.74
C THR A 237 -1.65 -10.64 29.11
N ARG A 238 -1.67 -11.74 28.34
CA ARG A 238 -2.84 -12.13 27.52
C ARG A 238 -4.12 -12.36 28.30
N HIS A 239 -4.00 -12.98 29.46
CA HIS A 239 -5.11 -13.35 30.33
C HIS A 239 -5.17 -12.52 31.61
N ALA A 240 -4.33 -11.50 31.72
CA ALA A 240 -4.33 -10.61 32.87
C ALA A 240 -5.57 -9.70 32.86
N SER A 241 -6.00 -9.29 34.05
CA SER A 241 -7.03 -8.24 34.18
C SER A 241 -6.55 -6.93 33.55
N ARG A 242 -7.48 -6.02 33.23
CA ARG A 242 -7.17 -4.72 32.63
C ARG A 242 -6.07 -3.97 33.41
N PHE A 243 -6.17 -3.95 34.73
CA PHE A 243 -5.20 -3.28 35.61
C PHE A 243 -3.83 -3.96 35.56
N HIS A 244 -3.75 -5.27 35.87
CA HIS A 244 -2.46 -5.97 35.95
C HIS A 244 -1.74 -6.03 34.60
N ARG A 245 -2.49 -6.12 33.49
CA ARG A 245 -1.89 -5.99 32.15
C ARG A 245 -1.20 -4.64 31.99
N LYS A 246 -1.92 -3.54 32.24
CA LYS A 246 -1.35 -2.20 32.06
C LYS A 246 -0.20 -1.94 33.04
N GLN A 247 -0.30 -2.44 34.27
CA GLN A 247 0.77 -2.35 35.26
C GLN A 247 2.04 -3.05 34.77
N ALA A 248 1.96 -4.32 34.37
CA ALA A 248 3.11 -5.09 33.90
C ALA A 248 3.76 -4.44 32.66
N ILE A 249 2.93 -3.95 31.72
CA ILE A 249 3.43 -3.22 30.55
C ILE A 249 4.13 -1.94 31.00
N THR A 250 3.51 -1.13 31.87
CA THR A 250 4.06 0.14 32.34
C THR A 250 5.37 -0.03 33.09
N GLU A 251 5.49 -1.05 33.93
CA GLU A 251 6.73 -1.40 34.62
C GLU A 251 7.83 -1.78 33.62
N TRP A 252 7.48 -2.56 32.60
CA TRP A 252 8.42 -2.89 31.52
C TRP A 252 8.82 -1.66 30.70
N LEU A 253 7.89 -0.76 30.37
CA LEU A 253 8.20 0.50 29.66
C LEU A 253 9.14 1.37 30.49
N TYR A 254 8.89 1.46 31.80
CA TYR A 254 9.77 2.19 32.72
C TYR A 254 11.19 1.59 32.73
N TYR A 255 11.32 0.27 32.81
CA TYR A 255 12.59 -0.43 32.72
C TYR A 255 13.28 -0.16 31.37
N HIS A 256 12.55 -0.31 30.27
CA HIS A 256 13.04 -0.06 28.91
C HIS A 256 13.58 1.36 28.74
N ASP A 257 12.87 2.38 29.22
CA ASP A 257 13.31 3.76 29.09
C ASP A 257 14.50 4.06 30.02
N ASN A 258 14.40 3.73 31.31
CA ASN A 258 15.35 4.20 32.32
C ASN A 258 16.61 3.35 32.44
N LEU A 259 16.55 2.06 32.12
CA LEU A 259 17.67 1.13 32.34
C LEU A 259 18.28 0.62 31.03
N GLU A 260 17.49 0.38 29.99
CA GLU A 260 18.00 -0.11 28.69
C GLU A 260 18.33 1.04 27.73
N THR A 261 17.34 1.88 27.42
CA THR A 261 17.45 2.95 26.43
C THR A 261 18.42 4.03 26.90
N TYR A 262 18.31 4.44 28.15
CA TYR A 262 19.24 5.42 28.72
C TYR A 262 20.70 4.93 28.70
N ALA A 263 20.95 3.69 29.13
CA ALA A 263 22.29 3.11 29.13
C ALA A 263 22.88 2.94 27.72
N SER A 264 22.02 2.65 26.72
CA SER A 264 22.45 2.43 25.33
C SER A 264 22.61 3.72 24.51
N LEU A 265 22.23 4.89 25.05
CA LEU A 265 22.26 6.17 24.32
C LEU A 265 23.66 6.55 23.83
N SER A 266 24.69 6.34 24.65
CA SER A 266 26.09 6.62 24.28
C SER A 266 26.54 5.75 23.09
N LYS A 267 26.18 4.46 23.11
CA LYS A 267 26.44 3.52 22.03
C LYS A 267 25.68 3.90 20.75
N PHE A 268 24.44 4.35 20.87
CA PHE A 268 23.64 4.86 19.74
C PHE A 268 24.33 6.05 19.07
N ILE A 269 24.72 7.07 19.84
CA ILE A 269 25.41 8.27 19.34
C ILE A 269 26.74 7.88 18.67
N TYR A 270 27.56 7.06 19.34
CA TYR A 270 28.85 6.63 18.83
C TYR A 270 28.73 5.83 17.52
N THR A 271 27.75 4.93 17.43
CA THR A 271 27.53 4.12 16.23
C THR A 271 27.07 5.00 15.06
N ASN A 272 26.16 5.94 15.29
CA ASN A 272 25.71 6.88 14.27
C ASN A 272 26.84 7.80 13.79
N TYR A 273 27.70 8.26 14.69
CA TYR A 273 28.89 9.03 14.34
C TYR A 273 29.85 8.23 13.45
N LYS A 274 30.16 6.98 13.82
CA LYS A 274 30.97 6.08 12.99
C LYS A 274 30.36 5.85 11.61
N THR A 275 29.05 5.65 11.53
CA THR A 275 28.33 5.50 10.26
C THR A 275 28.46 6.77 9.43
N ALA A 276 28.28 7.95 10.02
CA ALA A 276 28.47 9.22 9.33
C ALA A 276 29.88 9.37 8.74
N LEU A 277 30.93 9.04 9.51
CA LEU A 277 32.31 9.07 9.03
C LEU A 277 32.53 8.10 7.85
N LYS A 278 31.98 6.88 7.92
CA LYS A 278 32.03 5.91 6.81
C LYS A 278 31.32 6.43 5.57
N THR A 279 30.17 7.08 5.73
CA THR A 279 29.45 7.69 4.59
C THR A 279 30.28 8.81 3.97
N LEU A 280 30.94 9.64 4.77
CA LEU A 280 31.82 10.72 4.27
C LEU A 280 33.02 10.20 3.49
N GLN A 281 33.52 9.00 3.81
CA GLN A 281 34.58 8.35 3.02
C GLN A 281 34.16 8.00 1.59
N LEU A 282 32.85 7.90 1.31
CA LEU A 282 32.32 7.66 -0.05
C LEU A 282 32.28 8.93 -0.90
N LEU A 283 32.42 10.11 -0.29
CA LEU A 283 32.28 11.40 -0.97
C LEU A 283 33.19 11.55 -2.20
N PRO A 284 34.49 11.18 -2.17
CA PRO A 284 35.34 11.29 -3.36
C PRO A 284 34.84 10.49 -4.55
N GLU A 285 34.33 9.28 -4.32
CA GLU A 285 33.77 8.42 -5.38
C GLU A 285 32.45 8.99 -5.91
N VAL A 286 31.60 9.54 -5.04
CA VAL A 286 30.37 10.23 -5.46
C VAL A 286 30.70 11.44 -6.34
N LEU A 287 31.66 12.27 -5.93
CA LEU A 287 32.10 13.44 -6.71
C LEU A 287 32.70 13.02 -8.06
N ARG A 288 33.50 11.95 -8.09
CA ARG A 288 34.05 11.38 -9.34
C ARG A 288 32.93 10.95 -10.29
N ARG A 289 31.92 10.23 -9.78
CA ARG A 289 30.75 9.84 -10.58
C ARG A 289 29.93 11.04 -11.05
N MET A 290 29.73 12.03 -10.19
CA MET A 290 29.05 13.26 -10.60
C MET A 290 29.79 13.92 -11.78
N GLN A 291 31.12 13.99 -11.74
CA GLN A 291 31.93 14.50 -12.86
C GLN A 291 31.79 13.64 -14.12
N ASP A 292 31.87 12.31 -14.01
CA ASP A 292 31.68 11.36 -15.12
C ASP A 292 30.31 11.53 -15.80
N HIS A 293 29.30 11.94 -15.03
CA HIS A 293 27.93 12.17 -15.48
C HIS A 293 27.61 13.65 -15.80
N HIS A 294 28.63 14.52 -15.82
CA HIS A 294 28.52 15.96 -16.08
C HIS A 294 27.58 16.70 -15.11
N ILE A 295 27.52 16.25 -13.86
CA ILE A 295 26.78 16.87 -12.77
C ILE A 295 27.73 17.76 -11.97
N THR A 296 27.55 19.08 -12.07
CA THR A 296 28.43 20.06 -11.42
C THR A 296 27.91 20.56 -10.07
N ASP A 297 26.61 20.45 -9.82
CA ASP A 297 25.95 20.95 -8.60
C ASP A 297 25.05 19.88 -7.98
N VAL A 298 25.16 19.70 -6.67
CA VAL A 298 24.30 18.79 -5.88
C VAL A 298 22.86 19.31 -5.83
N GLY A 299 22.66 20.63 -5.99
CA GLY A 299 21.34 21.25 -6.08
C GLY A 299 20.47 20.67 -7.21
N ILE A 300 21.09 20.15 -8.27
CA ILE A 300 20.37 19.55 -9.41
C ILE A 300 19.50 18.37 -8.99
N PHE A 301 19.90 17.60 -7.98
CA PHE A 301 19.12 16.44 -7.53
C PHE A 301 17.76 16.88 -6.99
N LYS A 302 17.71 18.03 -6.32
CA LYS A 302 16.44 18.59 -5.86
C LYS A 302 15.56 19.01 -7.04
N THR A 303 16.15 19.71 -8.01
CA THR A 303 15.46 20.11 -9.24
C THR A 303 14.90 18.89 -9.98
N TRP A 304 15.68 17.80 -10.08
CA TRP A 304 15.26 16.55 -10.69
C TRP A 304 14.11 15.86 -9.95
N LEU A 305 14.12 15.86 -8.62
CA LEU A 305 12.99 15.36 -7.82
C LEU A 305 11.72 16.20 -8.03
N ASP A 306 11.87 17.52 -8.10
CA ASP A 306 10.76 18.44 -8.35
C ASP A 306 10.19 18.27 -9.78
N GLU A 307 11.05 18.14 -10.80
CA GLU A 307 10.66 17.84 -12.18
C GLU A 307 9.93 16.49 -12.29
N GLU A 308 10.44 15.44 -11.64
CA GLU A 308 9.80 14.13 -11.60
C GLU A 308 8.43 14.22 -10.92
N MET A 309 8.32 14.97 -9.83
CA MET A 309 7.05 15.18 -9.11
C MET A 309 6.01 15.87 -9.99
N VAL A 310 6.38 16.97 -10.65
CA VAL A 310 5.48 17.71 -11.56
C VAL A 310 5.00 16.82 -12.70
N TYR A 311 5.91 16.03 -13.28
CA TYR A 311 5.55 15.08 -14.32
C TYR A 311 4.53 14.04 -13.83
N LEU A 312 4.79 13.39 -12.69
CA LEU A 312 3.89 12.37 -12.15
C LEU A 312 2.53 12.96 -11.75
N GLN A 313 2.49 14.20 -11.26
CA GLN A 313 1.22 14.90 -10.98
C GLN A 313 0.45 15.21 -12.27
N SER A 314 1.13 15.63 -13.34
CA SER A 314 0.49 15.89 -14.63
C SER A 314 -0.19 14.65 -15.23
N ARG A 315 0.37 13.45 -15.00
CA ARG A 315 -0.22 12.17 -15.40
C ARG A 315 -1.53 11.86 -14.67
N ILE A 316 -1.62 12.23 -13.39
CA ILE A 316 -2.82 12.03 -12.58
C ILE A 316 -3.89 13.03 -13.02
N ASN A 317 -3.52 14.31 -13.14
CA ASN A 317 -4.45 15.39 -13.49
C ASN A 317 -4.86 15.37 -14.98
N GLY A 318 -4.06 14.75 -15.85
CA GLY A 318 -4.34 14.58 -17.28
C GLY A 318 -5.32 13.44 -17.60
N LYS A 319 -5.92 12.78 -16.60
CA LYS A 319 -7.02 11.82 -16.78
C LYS A 319 -8.35 12.42 -16.31
N PRO A 320 -9.16 13.06 -17.20
CA PRO A 320 -10.53 13.37 -16.77
C PRO A 320 -11.69 13.13 -17.76
N GLN A 321 -11.53 12.59 -18.99
CA GLN A 321 -12.74 12.35 -19.83
C GLN A 321 -12.62 11.26 -20.91
N HIS A 322 -11.43 11.06 -21.49
CA HIS A 322 -11.27 10.09 -22.59
C HIS A 322 -11.17 8.63 -22.13
N LEU A 323 -10.89 8.35 -20.85
CA LEU A 323 -10.64 6.97 -20.38
C LEU A 323 -11.86 6.05 -20.51
N GLU A 324 -13.07 6.54 -20.20
CA GLU A 324 -14.29 5.75 -20.31
C GLU A 324 -14.64 5.49 -21.78
N THR A 325 -14.56 6.52 -22.63
CA THR A 325 -14.73 6.38 -24.07
C THR A 325 -13.69 5.46 -24.71
N ASP A 326 -12.43 5.52 -24.25
CA ASP A 326 -11.32 4.67 -24.70
C ASP A 326 -11.56 3.20 -24.31
N ILE A 327 -11.98 2.93 -23.07
CA ILE A 327 -12.36 1.58 -22.60
C ILE A 327 -13.50 1.03 -23.45
N LEU A 328 -14.58 1.81 -23.60
CA LEU A 328 -15.74 1.41 -24.41
C LEU A 328 -15.36 1.17 -25.87
N SER A 329 -14.44 1.97 -26.43
CA SER A 329 -13.93 1.80 -27.80
C SER A 329 -13.17 0.48 -27.96
N VAL A 330 -12.37 0.09 -26.98
CA VAL A 330 -11.67 -1.21 -26.95
C VAL A 330 -12.65 -2.37 -26.79
N GLU A 331 -13.64 -2.25 -25.90
CA GLU A 331 -14.71 -3.25 -25.74
C GLU A 331 -15.50 -3.42 -27.04
N TYR A 332 -15.78 -2.33 -27.75
CA TYR A 332 -16.51 -2.34 -29.01
C TYR A 332 -15.77 -3.10 -30.11
N ILE A 333 -14.48 -2.80 -30.35
CA ILE A 333 -13.71 -3.55 -31.36
C ILE A 333 -13.60 -5.04 -30.99
N GLY A 334 -13.44 -5.37 -29.71
CA GLY A 334 -13.38 -6.75 -29.22
C GLY A 334 -14.70 -7.49 -29.42
N ALA A 335 -15.82 -6.86 -29.09
CA ALA A 335 -17.16 -7.41 -29.31
C ALA A 335 -17.43 -7.65 -30.80
N ARG A 336 -16.96 -6.76 -31.68
CA ARG A 336 -17.08 -6.93 -33.14
C ARG A 336 -16.22 -8.04 -33.70
N MET A 337 -14.97 -8.18 -33.25
CA MET A 337 -14.12 -9.30 -33.64
C MET A 337 -14.76 -10.64 -33.19
N ALA A 338 -15.25 -10.70 -31.96
CA ALA A 338 -15.93 -11.88 -31.43
C ALA A 338 -17.24 -12.21 -32.16
N LEU A 339 -17.99 -11.19 -32.60
CA LEU A 339 -19.18 -11.36 -33.44
C LEU A 339 -18.81 -11.94 -34.81
N SER A 340 -17.77 -11.42 -35.46
CA SER A 340 -17.26 -11.94 -36.73
C SER A 340 -16.83 -13.41 -36.61
N GLU A 341 -16.01 -13.75 -35.61
CA GLU A 341 -15.59 -15.13 -35.37
C GLU A 341 -16.77 -16.07 -35.08
N SER A 342 -17.79 -15.58 -34.38
CA SER A 342 -18.99 -16.36 -34.08
C SER A 342 -19.85 -16.58 -35.33
N GLN A 343 -19.92 -15.60 -36.24
CA GLN A 343 -20.57 -15.74 -37.54
C GLN A 343 -19.86 -16.75 -38.42
N ASP A 344 -18.52 -16.72 -38.48
CA ASP A 344 -17.71 -17.69 -39.22
C ASP A 344 -17.90 -19.12 -38.68
N LYS A 345 -17.92 -19.30 -37.35
CA LYS A 345 -18.21 -20.60 -36.73
C LYS A 345 -19.61 -21.14 -37.05
N VAL A 346 -20.63 -20.28 -37.05
CA VAL A 346 -21.98 -20.69 -37.46
C VAL A 346 -21.96 -21.16 -38.91
N LEU A 347 -21.29 -20.43 -39.80
CA LEU A 347 -21.14 -20.82 -41.22
C LEU A 347 -20.38 -22.14 -41.38
N GLU A 348 -19.32 -22.38 -40.60
CA GLU A 348 -18.57 -23.64 -40.61
C GLU A 348 -19.44 -24.81 -40.15
N ILE A 349 -20.18 -24.66 -39.04
CA ILE A 349 -21.06 -25.71 -38.51
C ILE A 349 -22.20 -25.99 -39.50
N GLN A 350 -22.76 -24.95 -40.13
CA GLN A 350 -23.79 -25.12 -41.17
C GLN A 350 -23.25 -25.84 -42.41
N LYS A 351 -22.00 -25.59 -42.80
CA LYS A 351 -21.33 -26.35 -43.89
C LYS A 351 -21.13 -27.81 -43.48
N ALA A 352 -20.64 -28.06 -42.26
CA ALA A 352 -20.46 -29.41 -41.72
C ALA A 352 -21.78 -30.19 -41.62
N GLN A 353 -22.88 -29.51 -41.26
CA GLN A 353 -24.23 -30.07 -41.25
C GLN A 353 -24.68 -30.53 -42.63
N ARG A 354 -24.40 -29.75 -43.69
CA ARG A 354 -24.73 -30.11 -45.07
C ARG A 354 -23.94 -31.31 -45.60
N SER A 355 -22.76 -31.57 -45.04
CA SER A 355 -21.90 -32.71 -45.38
C SER A 355 -22.11 -33.96 -44.50
N CYS A 356 -23.00 -33.90 -43.51
CA CYS A 356 -23.26 -35.03 -42.62
C CYS A 356 -24.16 -36.06 -43.30
N TRP A 357 -23.77 -37.34 -43.28
CA TRP A 357 -24.53 -38.44 -43.88
C TRP A 357 -25.85 -38.68 -43.12
N VAL A 358 -26.89 -39.08 -43.84
CA VAL A 358 -28.28 -39.15 -43.35
C VAL A 358 -28.46 -40.19 -42.23
N ASP A 359 -27.58 -41.19 -42.14
CA ASP A 359 -27.74 -42.35 -41.24
C ASP A 359 -27.04 -42.23 -39.86
N ASP A 360 -26.30 -41.16 -39.58
CA ASP A 360 -25.65 -40.93 -38.27
C ASP A 360 -26.50 -40.03 -37.35
N SER A 361 -27.47 -40.63 -36.66
CA SER A 361 -28.40 -39.92 -35.76
C SER A 361 -27.70 -39.26 -34.56
N ALA A 362 -26.60 -39.85 -34.05
CA ALA A 362 -25.83 -39.30 -32.94
C ALA A 362 -24.97 -38.10 -33.40
N GLY A 363 -24.36 -38.19 -34.58
CA GLY A 363 -23.64 -37.09 -35.23
C GLY A 363 -24.54 -35.89 -35.54
N GLN A 364 -25.75 -36.13 -36.05
CA GLN A 364 -26.73 -35.08 -36.35
C GLN A 364 -27.21 -34.34 -35.08
N GLN A 365 -27.48 -35.06 -33.99
CA GLN A 365 -27.85 -34.44 -32.71
C GLN A 365 -26.72 -33.55 -32.17
N LYS A 366 -25.47 -34.02 -32.25
CA LYS A 366 -24.30 -33.25 -31.79
C LYS A 366 -24.11 -31.96 -32.60
N ILE A 367 -24.25 -32.01 -33.92
CA ILE A 367 -24.14 -30.83 -34.79
C ILE A 367 -25.28 -29.83 -34.48
N CYS A 368 -26.50 -30.30 -34.26
CA CYS A 368 -27.65 -29.46 -33.90
C CYS A 368 -27.41 -28.71 -32.57
N TRP A 369 -26.87 -29.40 -31.55
CA TRP A 369 -26.48 -28.75 -30.28
C TRP A 369 -25.37 -27.72 -30.47
N GLN A 370 -24.34 -28.04 -31.25
CA GLN A 370 -23.25 -27.12 -31.55
C GLN A 370 -23.74 -25.87 -32.30
N LEU A 371 -24.65 -26.04 -33.26
CA LEU A 371 -25.26 -24.93 -34.00
C LEU A 371 -26.06 -24.02 -33.08
N ARG A 372 -26.95 -24.58 -32.25
CA ARG A 372 -27.72 -23.80 -31.26
C ARG A 372 -26.83 -23.01 -30.32
N TYR A 373 -25.75 -23.63 -29.83
CA TYR A 373 -24.79 -22.95 -28.96
C TYR A 373 -24.05 -21.83 -29.69
N ALA A 374 -23.62 -22.05 -30.93
CA ALA A 374 -22.95 -21.04 -31.74
C ALA A 374 -23.88 -19.87 -32.11
N GLU A 375 -25.14 -20.14 -32.45
CA GLU A 375 -26.16 -19.13 -32.73
C GLU A 375 -26.48 -18.29 -31.49
N ALA A 376 -26.67 -18.92 -30.33
CA ALA A 376 -26.86 -18.19 -29.07
C ALA A 376 -25.64 -17.32 -28.71
N LYS A 377 -24.42 -17.79 -28.99
CA LYS A 377 -23.19 -17.02 -28.77
C LYS A 377 -23.08 -15.83 -29.74
N LYS A 378 -23.47 -16.01 -31.01
CA LYS A 378 -23.57 -14.92 -31.99
C LYS A 378 -24.60 -13.86 -31.54
N GLU A 379 -25.78 -14.28 -31.10
CA GLU A 379 -26.83 -13.36 -30.62
C GLU A 379 -26.36 -12.56 -29.40
N LYS A 380 -25.62 -13.21 -28.48
CA LYS A 380 -25.02 -12.53 -27.34
C LYS A 380 -24.08 -11.39 -27.77
N TYR A 381 -23.17 -11.65 -28.71
CA TYR A 381 -22.23 -10.61 -29.17
C TYR A 381 -22.92 -9.53 -30.02
N LEU A 382 -23.97 -9.88 -30.75
CA LEU A 382 -24.77 -8.89 -31.49
C LEU A 382 -25.39 -7.87 -30.53
N LYS A 383 -26.06 -8.33 -29.46
CA LYS A 383 -26.63 -7.46 -28.43
C LYS A 383 -25.58 -6.61 -27.74
N GLU A 384 -24.39 -7.15 -27.51
CA GLU A 384 -23.29 -6.41 -26.89
C GLU A 384 -22.74 -5.32 -27.82
N VAL A 385 -22.62 -5.60 -29.12
CA VAL A 385 -22.24 -4.61 -30.13
C VAL A 385 -23.29 -3.49 -30.19
N GLU A 386 -24.58 -3.82 -30.27
CA GLU A 386 -25.68 -2.85 -30.29
C GLU A 386 -25.66 -1.93 -29.05
N ARG A 387 -25.47 -2.51 -27.85
CA ARG A 387 -25.34 -1.77 -26.59
C ARG A 387 -24.17 -0.78 -26.62
N LEU A 388 -23.02 -1.21 -27.16
CA LEU A 388 -21.81 -0.38 -27.22
C LEU A 388 -21.93 0.72 -28.29
N GLU A 389 -22.63 0.46 -29.40
CA GLU A 389 -22.93 1.49 -30.42
C GLU A 389 -23.83 2.59 -29.86
N GLU A 390 -24.82 2.24 -29.04
CA GLU A 390 -25.67 3.20 -28.34
C GLU A 390 -24.85 4.06 -27.35
N LEU A 391 -24.02 3.44 -26.52
CA LEU A 391 -23.20 4.14 -25.53
C LEU A 391 -22.15 5.08 -26.16
N LEU A 392 -21.55 4.67 -27.28
CA LEU A 392 -20.55 5.45 -28.01
C LEU A 392 -21.17 6.42 -29.03
N ASN A 393 -22.50 6.44 -29.18
CA ASN A 393 -23.23 7.20 -30.22
C ASN A 393 -22.69 6.94 -31.64
N ILE A 394 -22.39 5.69 -31.96
CA ILE A 394 -21.84 5.30 -33.27
C ILE A 394 -22.99 5.20 -34.28
N VAL A 395 -23.02 6.15 -35.24
CA VAL A 395 -24.01 6.14 -36.34
C VAL A 395 -23.58 5.24 -37.49
N SER A 396 -22.28 5.15 -37.78
CA SER A 396 -21.72 4.29 -38.81
C SER A 396 -20.80 3.24 -38.18
N PRO A 397 -21.10 1.94 -38.28
CA PRO A 397 -20.32 0.88 -37.65
C PRO A 397 -18.85 0.92 -38.13
N TRP A 398 -17.88 0.87 -37.20
CA TRP A 398 -16.45 0.91 -37.56
C TRP A 398 -16.02 -0.29 -38.40
N VAL A 399 -15.21 -0.06 -39.42
CA VAL A 399 -14.72 -1.13 -40.31
C VAL A 399 -13.25 -1.38 -40.00
N VAL A 400 -12.79 -2.62 -40.17
CA VAL A 400 -11.37 -2.96 -40.04
C VAL A 400 -10.55 -2.05 -40.96
N GLY A 401 -9.61 -1.29 -40.38
CA GLY A 401 -8.79 -0.30 -41.08
C GLY A 401 -9.38 1.11 -41.14
N SER A 402 -10.53 1.39 -40.52
CA SER A 402 -10.97 2.77 -40.29
C SER A 402 -10.08 3.45 -39.26
N LYS A 403 -10.02 4.79 -39.28
CA LYS A 403 -9.19 5.57 -38.36
C LYS A 403 -9.59 5.31 -36.89
N GLU A 404 -10.88 5.19 -36.63
CA GLU A 404 -11.46 4.90 -35.32
C GLU A 404 -11.08 3.50 -34.85
N TRP A 405 -11.14 2.51 -35.75
CA TRP A 405 -10.70 1.14 -35.49
C TRP A 405 -9.21 1.06 -35.17
N GLU A 406 -8.37 1.74 -35.96
CA GLU A 406 -6.91 1.78 -35.73
C GLU A 406 -6.57 2.48 -34.41
N ASN A 407 -7.24 3.59 -34.09
CA ASN A 407 -7.06 4.27 -32.80
C ASN A 407 -7.43 3.37 -31.62
N ALA A 408 -8.56 2.67 -31.70
CA ALA A 408 -8.99 1.75 -30.65
C ALA A 408 -8.03 0.56 -30.49
N LEU A 409 -7.45 0.06 -31.58
CA LEU A 409 -6.38 -0.97 -31.51
C LEU A 409 -5.12 -0.45 -30.81
N VAL A 410 -4.71 0.79 -31.10
CA VAL A 410 -3.58 1.42 -30.39
C VAL A 410 -3.89 1.56 -28.90
N THR A 411 -5.09 2.03 -28.55
CA THR A 411 -5.56 2.11 -27.17
C THR A 411 -5.56 0.75 -26.48
N GLN A 412 -6.05 -0.30 -27.14
CA GLN A 412 -6.04 -1.67 -26.62
C GLN A 412 -4.61 -2.12 -26.31
N MET A 413 -3.67 -1.90 -27.24
CA MET A 413 -2.26 -2.23 -27.04
C MET A 413 -1.64 -1.45 -25.87
N GLU A 414 -1.96 -0.17 -25.72
CA GLU A 414 -1.53 0.65 -24.57
C GLU A 414 -2.11 0.17 -23.23
N MET A 415 -3.34 -0.33 -23.23
CA MET A 415 -3.98 -0.89 -22.04
C MET A 415 -3.36 -2.25 -21.66
N GLU A 416 -3.20 -3.16 -22.62
CA GLU A 416 -2.55 -4.46 -22.41
C GLU A 416 -1.11 -4.30 -21.90
N TYR A 417 -0.36 -3.34 -22.46
CA TYR A 417 0.98 -3.00 -21.98
C TYR A 417 0.98 -2.49 -20.54
N ARG A 418 0.08 -1.56 -20.22
CA ARG A 418 -0.05 -1.01 -18.85
C ARG A 418 -0.45 -2.09 -17.85
N GLU A 419 -1.43 -2.94 -18.19
CA GLU A 419 -1.85 -4.04 -17.32
C GLU A 419 -0.71 -5.05 -17.09
N ALA A 420 0.02 -5.43 -18.14
CA ALA A 420 1.16 -6.33 -18.02
C ALA A 420 2.27 -5.73 -17.13
N LEU A 421 2.52 -4.42 -17.24
CA LEU A 421 3.49 -3.69 -16.43
C LEU A 421 3.06 -3.57 -14.97
N GLU A 422 1.81 -3.17 -14.70
CA GLU A 422 1.26 -3.07 -13.35
C GLU A 422 1.22 -4.44 -12.65
N ARG A 423 0.89 -5.50 -13.38
CA ARG A 423 0.93 -6.89 -12.86
C ARG A 423 2.35 -7.33 -12.52
N LEU A 424 3.33 -6.98 -13.36
CA LEU A 424 4.74 -7.28 -13.11
C LEU A 424 5.24 -6.55 -11.85
N GLU A 425 4.99 -5.24 -11.75
CA GLU A 425 5.28 -4.43 -10.55
C GLU A 425 4.62 -5.02 -9.30
N GLY A 426 3.33 -5.37 -9.44
CA GLY A 426 2.51 -6.13 -8.49
C GLY A 426 3.24 -7.29 -7.83
N LEU A 427 3.68 -8.23 -8.66
CA LEU A 427 4.33 -9.46 -8.22
C LEU A 427 5.71 -9.20 -7.61
N VAL A 428 6.46 -8.23 -8.15
CA VAL A 428 7.80 -7.87 -7.68
C VAL A 428 7.75 -7.28 -6.27
N VAL A 429 6.85 -6.32 -6.02
CA VAL A 429 6.69 -5.72 -4.69
C VAL A 429 6.16 -6.75 -3.69
N ALA A 430 5.23 -7.63 -4.09
CA ALA A 430 4.79 -8.75 -3.25
C ALA A 430 5.96 -9.67 -2.85
N GLN A 431 6.89 -9.94 -3.77
CA GLN A 431 8.10 -10.72 -3.47
C GLN A 431 9.02 -10.02 -2.48
N LEU A 432 9.18 -8.69 -2.57
CA LEU A 432 9.97 -7.91 -1.61
C LEU A 432 9.38 -7.98 -0.20
N PHE A 433 8.06 -7.93 -0.06
CA PHE A 433 7.39 -8.12 1.24
C PHE A 433 7.65 -9.50 1.83
N GLU A 434 7.63 -10.57 1.03
CA GLU A 434 7.94 -11.92 1.50
C GLU A 434 9.43 -12.05 1.88
N LEU A 435 10.34 -11.46 1.10
CA LEU A 435 11.77 -11.42 1.43
C LEU A 435 12.04 -10.69 2.74
N ALA A 436 11.33 -9.59 3.02
CA ALA A 436 11.43 -8.87 4.28
C ALA A 436 11.04 -9.75 5.49
N LYS A 437 10.13 -10.73 5.30
CA LYS A 437 9.73 -11.68 6.35
C LYS A 437 10.78 -12.77 6.60
N VAL A 438 11.58 -13.17 5.59
CA VAL A 438 12.66 -14.17 5.73
C VAL A 438 13.66 -13.78 6.83
N ASN A 439 13.95 -12.48 6.96
CA ASN A 439 14.95 -11.96 7.89
C ASN A 439 14.39 -11.65 9.30
N LYS A 440 13.14 -12.00 9.60
CA LYS A 440 12.58 -11.80 10.95
C LYS A 440 13.13 -12.85 11.92
N ALA A 441 13.92 -12.41 12.90
CA ALA A 441 14.38 -13.24 14.01
C ALA A 441 13.18 -13.85 14.77
N GLY A 442 13.29 -15.13 15.17
CA GLY A 442 12.20 -15.86 15.84
C GLY A 442 11.21 -16.59 14.91
N THR A 443 11.42 -16.58 13.59
CA THR A 443 10.64 -17.41 12.65
C THR A 443 11.01 -18.90 12.82
N GLY A 444 10.04 -19.72 13.26
CA GLY A 444 10.19 -21.17 13.36
C GLY A 444 10.37 -21.84 12.00
N TYR A 445 10.96 -23.05 12.00
CA TYR A 445 11.33 -23.79 10.78
C TYR A 445 10.20 -23.91 9.75
N LYS A 446 9.00 -24.30 10.18
CA LYS A 446 7.81 -24.44 9.29
C LYS A 446 7.41 -23.13 8.61
N LEU A 447 7.56 -22.00 9.31
CA LEU A 447 7.24 -20.69 8.72
C LEU A 447 8.30 -20.28 7.68
N ARG A 448 9.57 -20.61 7.91
CA ARG A 448 10.63 -20.39 6.92
C ARG A 448 10.41 -21.22 5.66
N GLU A 449 10.03 -22.48 5.81
CA GLU A 449 9.70 -23.36 4.68
C GLU A 449 8.53 -22.81 3.84
N LEU A 450 7.47 -22.35 4.51
CA LEU A 450 6.34 -21.68 3.83
C LEU A 450 6.76 -20.42 3.09
N ILE A 451 7.62 -19.58 3.69
CA ILE A 451 8.13 -18.37 3.03
C ILE A 451 8.97 -18.75 1.79
N VAL A 452 9.85 -19.73 1.90
CA VAL A 452 10.67 -20.21 0.76
C VAL A 452 9.81 -20.73 -0.38
N ASN A 453 8.80 -21.56 -0.08
CA ASN A 453 7.87 -22.07 -1.11
C ASN A 453 7.06 -20.95 -1.78
N THR A 454 6.64 -19.96 -0.99
CA THR A 454 5.95 -18.77 -1.51
C THR A 454 6.86 -17.98 -2.44
N LEU A 455 8.12 -17.77 -2.06
CA LEU A 455 9.12 -17.07 -2.88
C LEU A 455 9.42 -17.79 -4.20
N GLN A 456 9.48 -19.13 -4.20
CA GLN A 456 9.65 -19.91 -5.42
C GLN A 456 8.45 -19.76 -6.36
N THR A 457 7.23 -19.88 -5.82
CA THR A 457 5.99 -19.72 -6.58
C THR A 457 5.88 -18.32 -7.18
N GLN A 458 6.19 -17.29 -6.40
CA GLN A 458 6.20 -15.90 -6.87
C GLN A 458 7.28 -15.66 -7.93
N SER A 459 8.48 -16.25 -7.79
CA SER A 459 9.53 -16.13 -8.79
C SER A 459 9.07 -16.66 -10.15
N GLN A 460 8.33 -17.78 -10.18
CA GLN A 460 7.77 -18.30 -11.42
C GLN A 460 6.69 -17.39 -11.99
N ALA A 461 5.81 -16.83 -11.14
CA ALA A 461 4.79 -15.87 -11.57
C ALA A 461 5.41 -14.60 -12.18
N ILE A 462 6.51 -14.10 -11.60
CA ILE A 462 7.25 -12.94 -12.14
C ILE A 462 7.85 -13.27 -13.50
N LYS A 463 8.38 -14.48 -13.72
CA LYS A 463 8.88 -14.88 -15.05
C LYS A 463 7.78 -14.84 -16.11
N THR A 464 6.61 -15.41 -15.80
CA THR A 464 5.46 -15.37 -16.72
C THR A 464 4.96 -13.94 -16.96
N ALA A 465 4.90 -13.10 -15.93
CA ALA A 465 4.52 -11.70 -16.08
C ALA A 465 5.56 -10.91 -16.92
N LEU A 466 6.85 -11.20 -16.76
CA LEU A 466 7.93 -10.62 -17.56
C LEU A 466 7.82 -11.00 -19.04
N GLU A 467 7.49 -12.25 -19.34
CA GLU A 467 7.24 -12.72 -20.71
C GLU A 467 6.04 -11.98 -21.32
N HIS A 468 4.95 -11.83 -20.56
CA HIS A 468 3.77 -11.09 -21.01
C HIS A 468 4.10 -9.62 -21.27
N TYR A 469 4.80 -8.96 -20.35
CA TYR A 469 5.29 -7.59 -20.54
C TYR A 469 6.14 -7.45 -21.81
N ASN A 470 7.13 -8.33 -21.99
CA ASN A 470 8.03 -8.28 -23.14
C ASN A 470 7.30 -8.55 -24.47
N LYS A 471 6.22 -9.34 -24.44
CA LYS A 471 5.34 -9.56 -25.59
C LYS A 471 4.57 -8.28 -25.92
N ALA A 472 3.91 -7.66 -24.95
CA ALA A 472 3.18 -6.41 -25.14
C ALA A 472 4.09 -5.27 -25.60
N ALA A 473 5.27 -5.14 -24.99
CA ALA A 473 6.29 -4.13 -25.35
C ALA A 473 6.76 -4.25 -26.81
N ALA A 474 6.81 -5.46 -27.36
CA ALA A 474 7.24 -5.71 -28.73
C ALA A 474 6.20 -5.30 -29.78
N CYS A 475 4.94 -5.10 -29.40
CA CYS A 475 3.87 -4.74 -30.33
C CYS A 475 3.94 -3.25 -30.75
N PHE A 476 4.63 -2.40 -30.00
CA PHE A 476 4.77 -0.96 -30.29
C PHE A 476 5.72 -0.67 -31.45
N LYS A 477 5.54 0.50 -32.08
CA LYS A 477 6.38 1.01 -33.16
C LYS A 477 6.88 2.43 -32.81
N PRO A 478 8.18 2.62 -32.48
CA PRO A 478 9.20 1.58 -32.29
C PRO A 478 8.92 0.69 -31.07
N PRO A 479 9.46 -0.55 -31.03
CA PRO A 479 9.27 -1.45 -29.89
C PRO A 479 9.76 -0.83 -28.58
N HIS A 480 9.00 -1.01 -27.51
CA HIS A 480 9.42 -0.59 -26.18
C HIS A 480 10.54 -1.48 -25.62
N ARG A 481 11.23 -0.98 -24.59
CA ARG A 481 12.40 -1.64 -23.98
C ARG A 481 12.03 -3.02 -23.43
N LYS A 482 12.72 -4.06 -23.89
CA LYS A 482 12.63 -5.40 -23.28
C LYS A 482 13.35 -5.43 -21.93
N LEU A 483 12.70 -6.03 -20.94
CA LEU A 483 13.25 -6.25 -19.61
C LEU A 483 13.80 -7.67 -19.48
N LYS A 484 14.99 -7.80 -18.89
CA LYS A 484 15.55 -9.08 -18.45
C LYS A 484 15.36 -9.23 -16.94
N TRP A 485 15.49 -10.46 -16.44
CA TRP A 485 15.44 -10.72 -14.99
C TRP A 485 16.40 -9.85 -14.18
N LYS A 486 17.62 -9.62 -14.70
CA LYS A 486 18.60 -8.70 -14.06
C LYS A 486 18.05 -7.29 -13.94
N ASN A 487 17.34 -6.80 -14.96
CA ASN A 487 16.73 -5.48 -14.91
C ASN A 487 15.65 -5.42 -13.84
N ILE A 488 14.81 -6.45 -13.69
CA ILE A 488 13.80 -6.50 -12.62
C ILE A 488 14.46 -6.18 -11.29
N LEU A 489 15.58 -6.85 -10.96
CA LEU A 489 16.32 -6.61 -9.71
C LEU A 489 16.75 -5.14 -9.54
N GLU A 490 17.24 -4.50 -10.60
CA GLU A 490 17.62 -3.08 -10.61
C GLU A 490 16.39 -2.18 -10.41
N TYR A 491 15.27 -2.46 -11.11
CA TYR A 491 13.99 -1.76 -10.99
C TYR A 491 13.37 -1.91 -9.58
N MET A 492 13.61 -3.02 -8.88
CA MET A 492 13.14 -3.25 -7.49
C MET A 492 13.72 -2.23 -6.51
N PHE A 493 14.98 -1.81 -6.68
CA PHE A 493 15.66 -0.92 -5.73
C PHE A 493 15.22 0.54 -5.88
N LEU A 494 14.78 0.94 -7.08
CA LEU A 494 14.53 2.34 -7.42
C LEU A 494 13.05 2.66 -7.68
N ASN A 495 12.18 1.65 -7.64
CA ASN A 495 10.75 1.72 -7.93
C ASN A 495 10.45 2.45 -9.25
N GLU A 496 11.17 2.07 -10.29
CA GLU A 496 11.22 2.75 -11.59
C GLU A 496 10.17 2.26 -12.59
N PHE A 497 9.24 1.39 -12.17
CA PHE A 497 8.16 0.89 -13.04
C PHE A 497 7.26 2.04 -13.55
N GLU A 498 7.11 3.13 -12.80
CA GLU A 498 6.32 4.31 -13.24
C GLU A 498 6.94 5.04 -14.44
N ILE A 499 8.27 4.97 -14.63
CA ILE A 499 8.94 5.53 -15.81
C ILE A 499 8.62 4.71 -17.05
N LEU A 500 8.52 3.38 -16.89
CA LEU A 500 8.18 2.46 -17.96
C LEU A 500 6.72 2.58 -18.42
N MET A 501 5.87 3.27 -17.66
CA MET A 501 4.50 3.60 -18.07
C MET A 501 4.43 4.73 -19.13
N ASP A 502 5.55 5.38 -19.43
CA ASP A 502 5.60 6.35 -20.52
C ASP A 502 5.74 5.68 -21.89
N THR A 503 4.62 5.61 -22.62
CA THR A 503 4.57 5.10 -24.00
C THR A 503 5.05 6.12 -25.04
N LYS A 504 5.18 7.41 -24.69
CA LYS A 504 5.55 8.48 -25.63
C LYS A 504 7.07 8.68 -25.75
N GLY A 505 7.86 8.09 -24.86
CA GLY A 505 9.33 8.07 -24.94
C GLY A 505 10.04 9.38 -24.57
N GLU A 506 9.32 10.50 -24.48
CA GLU A 506 9.82 11.85 -24.20
C GLU A 506 10.62 11.96 -22.89
N ILE A 507 10.41 11.02 -21.96
CA ILE A 507 10.93 11.11 -20.60
C ILE A 507 12.15 10.23 -20.38
N THR A 508 12.29 9.15 -21.16
CA THR A 508 13.45 8.26 -21.06
C THR A 508 14.78 8.95 -21.38
N GLU A 509 14.72 10.10 -22.07
CA GLU A 509 15.87 10.94 -22.40
C GLU A 509 16.23 11.95 -21.30
N LYS A 510 15.29 12.24 -20.38
CA LYS A 510 15.51 13.21 -19.30
C LYS A 510 16.63 12.74 -18.37
N PRO A 511 17.54 13.63 -17.93
CA PRO A 511 18.65 13.26 -17.05
C PRO A 511 18.22 12.54 -15.78
N TRP A 512 17.10 12.93 -15.16
CA TRP A 512 16.59 12.33 -13.92
C TRP A 512 15.90 10.96 -14.12
N ALA A 513 15.57 10.59 -15.36
CA ALA A 513 15.01 9.28 -15.68
C ALA A 513 16.09 8.23 -15.97
N LYS A 514 17.36 8.65 -16.10
CA LYS A 514 18.49 7.74 -16.33
C LYS A 514 18.91 7.07 -15.03
N LEU A 515 18.98 5.74 -15.06
CA LEU A 515 19.36 4.90 -13.92
C LEU A 515 20.68 5.35 -13.25
N ALA A 516 21.66 5.74 -14.04
CA ALA A 516 22.97 6.13 -13.52
C ALA A 516 22.98 7.47 -12.74
N ASN A 517 21.93 8.28 -12.91
CA ASN A 517 21.78 9.60 -12.30
C ASN A 517 20.87 9.58 -11.06
N ARG A 518 20.43 8.39 -10.60
CA ARG A 518 19.45 8.19 -9.52
C ARG A 518 20.04 7.70 -8.20
#